data_AF-A0A0S8CL44-F1
#
_entry.id   AF-A0A0S8CL44-F1
#
_cell.length_a   1.000
_cell.length_b   1.000
_cell.length_c   1.000
_cell.angle_alpha   90.00
_cell.angle_beta   90.00
_cell.angle_gamma   90.00
#
_symmetry.space_group_name_H-M   'P 1'
#
loop_
_entity.id
_entity.type
_entity.pdbx_description
1 polymer ?
#
loop_
_entity_poly.entity_id
_entity_poly.type
_entity_poly.pdbx_seq_one_letter_code
_entity_poly.pdbx_strand_id
1 'polypeptide(L)'
;LMVMHNCEYVATASTAFMEDFYAKLDKAIEAAKRGMAFIHVFSPCPTGWRFPPSKLIEVARKAVESNMVPLWEYSSQEGRIQFTHPVDNPLPVEAYLSLMGKYRHLDKEQLAHIQKGTDQRIERLRKFAGNQGEQAVEKAKKSQIA
;
A
#
# COMPACT_ATOMS: atom_id res chain seq x y z
N LEU A 1 -3.76 -13.52 -8.91
CA LEU A 1 -3.24 -12.66 -7.81
C LEU A 1 -2.85 -13.59 -6.67
N MET A 2 -1.76 -13.35 -5.94
CA MET A 2 -1.24 -14.26 -4.89
C MET A 2 -2.32 -14.71 -3.89
N VAL A 3 -3.24 -13.82 -3.52
CA VAL A 3 -4.39 -14.13 -2.64
C VAL A 3 -5.33 -15.22 -3.17
N MET A 4 -5.32 -15.54 -4.46
CA MET A 4 -6.15 -16.58 -5.10
C MET A 4 -5.40 -17.93 -5.25
N HIS A 5 -4.18 -18.04 -4.76
CA HIS A 5 -3.34 -19.25 -4.89
C HIS A 5 -3.18 -20.00 -3.56
N ASN A 6 -4.22 -19.98 -2.71
CA ASN A 6 -4.25 -20.68 -1.41
C ASN A 6 -2.99 -20.42 -0.54
N CYS A 7 -2.48 -19.18 -0.58
CA CYS A 7 -1.38 -18.77 0.28
C CYS A 7 -1.86 -18.61 1.71
N GLU A 8 -1.04 -19.03 2.69
CA GLU A 8 -1.32 -18.86 4.11
C GLU A 8 -1.28 -17.39 4.52
N TYR A 9 -0.41 -16.62 3.86
CA TYR A 9 -0.26 -15.19 4.14
C TYR A 9 0.20 -14.41 2.90
N VAL A 10 -0.40 -13.26 2.66
CA VAL A 10 -0.05 -12.35 1.55
C VAL A 10 -0.10 -10.92 2.05
N ALA A 11 0.97 -10.15 1.89
CA ALA A 11 0.98 -8.75 2.31
C ALA A 11 1.72 -7.83 1.34
N THR A 12 1.41 -6.55 1.40
CA THR A 12 2.22 -5.47 0.84
C THR A 12 2.93 -4.72 1.95
N ALA A 13 4.17 -4.31 1.73
CA ALA A 13 4.98 -3.58 2.70
C ALA A 13 5.74 -2.44 2.02
N SER A 14 6.19 -1.47 2.80
CA SER A 14 7.01 -0.34 2.33
C SER A 14 8.13 -0.08 3.33
N THR A 15 9.32 0.26 2.83
CA THR A 15 10.49 0.60 3.67
C THR A 15 10.30 1.88 4.48
N ALA A 16 9.27 2.68 4.19
CA ALA A 16 8.91 3.85 5.00
C ALA A 16 8.12 3.50 6.27
N PHE A 17 7.55 2.29 6.36
CA PHE A 17 6.69 1.84 7.46
C PHE A 17 7.27 0.57 8.08
N MET A 18 8.43 0.71 8.74
CA MET A 18 9.21 -0.43 9.23
C MET A 18 8.50 -1.23 10.32
N GLU A 19 7.77 -0.59 11.22
CA GLU A 19 7.00 -1.29 12.27
C GLU A 19 5.93 -2.22 11.68
N ASP A 20 5.17 -1.71 10.71
CA ASP A 20 4.20 -2.48 9.94
C ASP A 20 4.88 -3.63 9.17
N PHE A 21 6.03 -3.36 8.55
CA PHE A 21 6.77 -4.39 7.83
C PHE A 21 7.28 -5.51 8.76
N TYR A 22 7.82 -5.18 9.94
CA TYR A 22 8.26 -6.18 10.91
C TYR A 22 7.10 -7.03 11.41
N ALA A 23 5.97 -6.41 11.79
CA ALA A 23 4.78 -7.15 12.22
C ALA A 23 4.27 -8.12 11.13
N LYS A 24 4.31 -7.71 9.86
CA LYS A 24 3.94 -8.56 8.72
C LYS A 24 4.96 -9.67 8.47
N LEU A 25 6.24 -9.41 8.71
CA LEU A 25 7.30 -10.39 8.55
C LEU A 25 7.16 -11.52 9.58
N ASP A 26 6.90 -11.17 10.85
CA ASP A 26 6.67 -12.15 11.92
C ASP A 26 5.47 -13.05 11.60
N LYS A 27 4.34 -12.45 11.18
CA LYS A 27 3.16 -13.19 10.72
C LYS A 27 3.46 -14.10 9.53
N ALA A 28 4.26 -13.63 8.56
CA ALA A 28 4.63 -14.41 7.39
C ALA A 28 5.53 -15.60 7.76
N ILE A 29 6.49 -15.43 8.67
CA ILE A 29 7.35 -16.51 9.17
C ILE A 29 6.51 -17.60 9.85
N GLU A 30 5.55 -17.20 10.68
CA GLU A 30 4.63 -18.16 11.32
C GLU A 30 3.72 -18.86 10.31
N ALA A 31 3.19 -18.12 9.34
CA ALA A 31 2.37 -18.68 8.25
C ALA A 31 3.15 -19.64 7.35
N ALA A 32 4.44 -19.37 7.11
CA ALA A 32 5.32 -20.20 6.28
C ALA A 32 5.48 -21.63 6.83
N LYS A 33 5.25 -21.83 8.14
CA LYS A 33 5.25 -23.18 8.76
C LYS A 33 4.07 -24.04 8.29
N ARG A 34 3.02 -23.43 7.73
CA ARG A 34 1.80 -24.12 7.27
C ARG A 34 1.64 -24.15 5.75
N GLY A 35 2.33 -23.26 5.02
CA GLY A 35 2.20 -23.16 3.57
C GLY A 35 2.89 -21.92 3.00
N MET A 36 2.51 -21.52 1.78
CA MET A 36 3.15 -20.39 1.09
C MET A 36 2.82 -19.05 1.77
N ALA A 37 3.84 -18.28 2.12
CA ALA A 37 3.73 -16.89 2.56
C ALA A 37 4.42 -15.96 1.57
N PHE A 38 3.82 -14.81 1.26
CA PHE A 38 4.32 -13.85 0.30
C PHE A 38 4.23 -12.42 0.80
N ILE A 39 5.32 -11.66 0.70
CA ILE A 39 5.32 -10.22 0.98
C ILE A 39 5.85 -9.48 -0.25
N HIS A 40 5.05 -8.57 -0.79
CA HIS A 40 5.50 -7.62 -1.80
C HIS A 40 6.02 -6.36 -1.13
N VAL A 41 7.35 -6.23 -1.06
CA VAL A 41 8.01 -5.08 -0.45
C VAL A 41 8.29 -4.03 -1.51
N PHE A 42 7.72 -2.84 -1.33
CA PHE A 42 7.99 -1.69 -2.16
C PHE A 42 9.30 -1.02 -1.73
N SER A 43 10.26 -0.98 -2.66
CA SER A 43 11.57 -0.37 -2.47
C SER A 43 11.88 0.59 -3.62
N PRO A 44 11.81 1.92 -3.41
CA PRO A 44 12.15 2.90 -4.43
C PRO A 44 13.60 2.78 -4.90
N CYS A 45 13.82 2.85 -6.21
CA CYS A 45 15.15 2.84 -6.81
C CYS A 45 15.58 4.27 -7.21
N PRO A 46 16.45 4.95 -6.44
CA PRO A 46 16.85 6.34 -6.72
C PRO A 46 17.48 6.50 -8.10
N THR A 47 18.33 5.55 -8.51
CA THR A 47 19.00 5.55 -9.81
C THR A 47 18.00 5.46 -10.97
N GLY A 48 17.09 4.48 -10.90
CA GLY A 48 16.12 4.24 -11.98
C GLY A 48 15.04 5.31 -12.07
N TRP A 49 14.65 5.90 -10.94
CA TRP A 49 13.56 6.88 -10.89
C TRP A 49 14.05 8.33 -10.88
N ARG A 50 15.37 8.53 -10.83
CA ARG A 50 16.06 9.82 -10.92
C ARG A 50 15.62 10.78 -9.80
N PHE A 51 15.88 10.39 -8.56
CA PHE A 51 15.73 11.24 -7.38
C PHE A 51 16.91 11.07 -6.41
N PRO A 52 17.25 12.07 -5.55
CA PRO A 52 18.38 11.97 -4.62
C PRO A 52 18.20 10.82 -3.62
N PRO A 53 19.23 9.99 -3.34
CA PRO A 53 19.13 8.88 -2.38
C PRO A 53 18.63 9.30 -0.98
N SER A 54 18.94 10.52 -0.53
CA SER A 54 18.45 11.08 0.73
C SER A 54 16.92 11.23 0.81
N LYS A 55 16.22 11.23 -0.33
CA LYS A 55 14.75 11.30 -0.40
C LYS A 55 14.06 9.94 -0.47
N LEU A 56 14.79 8.83 -0.35
CA LEU A 56 14.21 7.48 -0.52
C LEU A 56 13.02 7.23 0.40
N ILE A 57 13.14 7.56 1.69
CA ILE A 57 12.06 7.37 2.67
C ILE A 57 10.88 8.31 2.38
N GLU A 58 11.14 9.54 1.92
CA GLU A 58 10.10 10.48 1.52
C GLU A 58 9.29 9.94 0.33
N VAL A 59 9.98 9.46 -0.71
CA VAL A 59 9.35 8.86 -1.90
C VAL A 59 8.52 7.63 -1.52
N ALA A 60 9.08 6.74 -0.69
CA ALA A 60 8.40 5.55 -0.20
C ALA A 60 7.14 5.90 0.62
N ARG A 61 7.21 6.95 1.45
CA ARG A 61 6.07 7.42 2.25
C ARG A 61 4.98 8.03 1.37
N LYS A 62 5.33 8.93 0.44
CA LYS A 62 4.37 9.52 -0.49
C LYS A 62 3.70 8.49 -1.40
N ALA A 63 4.37 7.40 -1.74
CA ALA A 63 3.76 6.29 -2.48
C ALA A 63 2.59 5.66 -1.72
N VAL A 64 2.68 5.56 -0.39
CA VAL A 64 1.59 5.06 0.47
C VAL A 64 0.53 6.15 0.67
N GLU A 65 0.93 7.38 0.99
CA GLU A 65 0.02 8.52 1.20
C GLU A 65 -0.81 8.87 -0.04
N SER A 66 -0.33 8.57 -1.25
CA SER A 66 -1.07 8.74 -2.51
C SER A 66 -1.84 7.49 -2.94
N ASN A 67 -1.88 6.43 -2.11
CA ASN A 67 -2.50 5.14 -2.42
C ASN A 67 -1.92 4.40 -3.64
N MET A 68 -0.77 4.85 -4.18
CA MET A 68 -0.08 4.16 -5.27
C MET A 68 0.44 2.78 -4.82
N VAL A 69 0.86 2.69 -3.55
CA VAL A 69 1.33 1.47 -2.89
C VAL A 69 0.54 1.31 -1.58
N PRO A 70 -0.69 0.77 -1.64
CA PRO A 70 -1.49 0.57 -0.44
C PRO A 70 -0.87 -0.53 0.43
N LEU A 71 -0.90 -0.34 1.75
CA LEU A 71 -0.40 -1.32 2.72
C LEU A 71 -1.57 -2.14 3.27
N TRP A 72 -1.53 -3.44 3.01
CA TRP A 72 -2.53 -4.40 3.43
C TRP A 72 -1.91 -5.77 3.66
N GLU A 73 -2.64 -6.62 4.36
CA GLU A 73 -2.31 -8.03 4.58
C GLU A 73 -3.55 -8.91 4.38
N TYR A 74 -3.32 -10.20 4.16
CA TYR A 74 -4.31 -11.26 4.05
C TYR A 74 -3.75 -12.48 4.76
N SER A 75 -4.58 -13.14 5.57
CA SER A 75 -4.27 -14.46 6.14
C SER A 75 -5.36 -15.46 5.75
N SER A 76 -4.96 -16.73 5.56
CA SER A 76 -5.89 -17.84 5.28
C SER A 76 -6.96 -17.98 6.37
N GLN A 77 -6.62 -17.69 7.61
CA GLN A 77 -7.51 -17.77 8.78
C GLN A 77 -8.62 -16.73 8.74
N GLU A 78 -8.32 -15.51 8.31
CA GLU A 78 -9.29 -14.42 8.26
C GLU A 78 -10.04 -14.35 6.94
N GLY A 79 -9.46 -14.91 5.87
CA GLY A 79 -10.11 -15.05 4.57
C GLY A 79 -10.41 -13.74 3.84
N ARG A 80 -9.85 -12.61 4.29
CA ARG A 80 -10.11 -11.28 3.72
C ARG A 80 -8.87 -10.37 3.77
N ILE A 81 -8.87 -9.33 2.94
CA ILE A 81 -7.83 -8.31 2.97
C ILE A 81 -8.07 -7.37 4.15
N GLN A 82 -7.01 -6.96 4.83
CA GLN A 82 -7.03 -5.93 5.87
C GLN A 82 -6.05 -4.83 5.53
N PHE A 83 -6.52 -3.59 5.47
CA PHE A 83 -5.64 -2.43 5.35
C PHE A 83 -4.96 -2.19 6.69
N THR A 84 -3.64 -2.27 6.68
CA THR A 84 -2.78 -2.05 7.86
C THR A 84 -2.42 -0.57 8.01
N HIS A 85 -2.41 0.16 6.90
CA HIS A 85 -2.26 1.61 6.89
C HIS A 85 -3.29 2.25 5.95
N PRO A 86 -4.57 2.33 6.34
CA PRO A 86 -5.60 2.99 5.54
C PRO A 86 -5.29 4.49 5.41
N VAL A 87 -5.55 5.05 4.22
CA VAL A 87 -5.37 6.47 3.96
C VAL A 87 -6.73 7.08 3.62
N ASP A 88 -7.23 7.90 4.54
CA ASP A 88 -8.56 8.53 4.44
C ASP A 88 -8.59 9.64 3.40
N ASN A 89 -7.56 10.50 3.41
CA ASN A 89 -7.41 11.63 2.51
C ASN A 89 -6.13 11.46 1.69
N PRO A 90 -6.16 10.63 0.62
CA PRO A 90 -4.95 10.38 -0.15
C PRO A 90 -4.48 11.62 -0.89
N LEU A 91 -3.16 11.80 -0.95
CA LEU A 91 -2.56 12.82 -1.80
C LEU A 91 -2.86 12.53 -3.27
N PRO A 92 -3.00 13.57 -4.11
CA PRO A 92 -3.01 13.38 -5.56
C PRO A 92 -1.77 12.60 -6.00
N VAL A 93 -1.93 11.68 -6.95
CA VAL A 93 -0.83 10.86 -7.48
C VAL A 93 0.29 11.74 -8.05
N GLU A 94 -0.05 12.91 -8.59
CA GLU A 94 0.93 13.91 -9.03
C GLU A 94 1.92 14.33 -7.93
N ALA A 95 1.47 14.45 -6.68
CA ALA A 95 2.34 14.80 -5.54
C ALA A 95 3.41 13.74 -5.26
N TYR A 96 3.18 12.49 -5.65
CA TYR A 96 4.15 11.41 -5.62
C TYR A 96 4.98 11.36 -6.91
N LEU A 97 4.35 11.42 -8.09
CA LEU A 97 5.04 11.29 -9.37
C LEU A 97 6.02 12.43 -9.65
N SER A 98 5.70 13.64 -9.21
CA SER A 98 6.55 14.84 -9.35
C SER A 98 7.90 14.73 -8.61
N LEU A 99 8.02 13.83 -7.62
CA LEU A 99 9.29 13.58 -6.94
C LEU A 99 10.33 12.87 -7.81
N MET A 100 9.89 12.19 -8.88
CA MET A 100 10.73 11.30 -9.68
C MET A 100 10.96 11.88 -11.07
N GLY A 101 12.23 12.05 -11.45
CA GLY A 101 12.59 12.52 -12.79
C GLY A 101 12.08 11.61 -13.92
N LYS A 102 11.83 10.32 -13.65
CA LYS A 102 11.24 9.38 -14.63
C LYS A 102 9.90 9.85 -15.19
N TYR A 103 9.09 10.57 -14.41
CA TYR A 103 7.72 10.94 -14.79
C TYR A 103 7.56 12.40 -15.22
N ARG A 104 8.68 13.14 -15.38
CA ARG A 104 8.65 14.57 -15.75
C ARG A 104 8.00 14.86 -17.11
N HIS A 105 7.90 13.85 -17.99
CA HIS A 105 7.33 13.99 -19.33
C HIS A 105 5.80 13.81 -19.37
N LEU A 106 5.17 13.48 -18.25
CA LEU A 106 3.73 13.23 -18.22
C LEU A 106 2.94 14.53 -18.36
N ASP A 107 1.91 14.49 -19.19
CA ASP A 107 0.93 15.57 -19.31
C ASP A 107 -0.24 15.41 -18.31
N LYS A 108 -1.15 16.40 -18.28
CA LYS A 108 -2.30 16.41 -17.36
C LYS A 108 -3.29 15.28 -17.63
N GLU A 109 -3.50 14.89 -18.88
CA GLU A 109 -4.44 13.81 -19.22
C GLU A 109 -3.90 12.46 -18.76
N GLN A 110 -2.61 12.23 -18.94
CA GLN A 110 -1.90 11.05 -18.45
C GLN A 110 -1.91 10.98 -16.91
N LEU A 111 -1.67 12.10 -16.23
CA LEU A 111 -1.76 12.17 -14.77
C LEU A 111 -3.18 11.83 -14.28
N ALA A 112 -4.21 12.39 -14.92
CA ALA A 112 -5.61 12.08 -14.59
C ALA A 112 -5.96 10.61 -14.86
N HIS A 113 -5.43 10.02 -15.93
CA HIS A 113 -5.58 8.59 -16.22
C HIS A 113 -4.97 7.72 -15.11
N ILE A 114 -3.75 8.04 -14.66
CA ILE A 114 -3.10 7.31 -13.58
C ILE A 114 -3.87 7.47 -12.27
N GLN A 115 -4.31 8.68 -11.93
CA GLN A 115 -5.13 8.93 -10.75
C GLN A 115 -6.38 8.04 -10.74
N LYS A 116 -7.15 8.06 -11.83
CA LYS A 116 -8.34 7.22 -11.98
C LYS A 116 -8.02 5.73 -11.84
N GLY A 117 -6.90 5.27 -12.40
CA GLY A 117 -6.44 3.88 -12.26
C GLY A 117 -6.11 3.51 -10.81
N THR A 118 -5.48 4.41 -10.07
CA THR A 118 -5.19 4.25 -8.64
C THR A 118 -6.46 4.18 -7.82
N ASP A 119 -7.40 5.09 -8.04
CA ASP A 119 -8.68 5.14 -7.31
C ASP A 119 -9.49 3.84 -7.54
N GLN A 120 -9.57 3.38 -8.80
CA GLN A 120 -10.22 2.11 -9.14
C GLN A 120 -9.53 0.90 -8.50
N ARG A 121 -8.20 0.91 -8.37
CA ARG A 121 -7.47 -0.18 -7.70
C ARG A 121 -7.81 -0.23 -6.22
N ILE A 122 -7.85 0.92 -5.54
CA ILE A 122 -8.23 1.01 -4.13
C ILE A 122 -9.68 0.58 -3.93
N GLU A 123 -10.60 1.01 -4.78
CA GLU A 123 -12.00 0.60 -4.70
C GLU A 123 -12.14 -0.93 -4.81
N ARG A 124 -11.42 -1.56 -5.74
CA ARG A 124 -11.38 -3.03 -5.85
C ARG A 124 -10.82 -3.67 -4.58
N LEU A 125 -9.71 -3.18 -4.04
CA LEU A 125 -9.13 -3.71 -2.81
C LEU A 125 -10.08 -3.56 -1.61
N ARG A 126 -10.82 -2.46 -1.51
CA ARG A 126 -11.86 -2.26 -0.48
C ARG A 126 -12.98 -3.30 -0.60
N LYS A 127 -13.41 -3.65 -1.81
CA LYS A 127 -14.38 -4.73 -2.03
C LYS A 127 -13.86 -6.08 -1.54
N PHE A 128 -12.57 -6.37 -1.73
CA PHE A 128 -11.92 -7.58 -1.20
C PHE A 128 -11.69 -7.54 0.33
N ALA A 129 -11.66 -6.37 0.95
CA ALA A 129 -11.53 -6.22 2.40
C ALA A 129 -12.85 -6.45 3.17
N GLY A 130 -13.98 -6.41 2.46
CA GLY A 130 -15.32 -6.45 3.04
C GLY A 130 -15.73 -5.12 3.69
N ASN A 131 -17.04 -4.93 3.92
CA ASN A 131 -17.67 -3.69 4.40
C ASN A 131 -17.28 -3.22 5.83
N GLN A 132 -16.17 -3.71 6.41
CA GLN A 132 -15.64 -3.20 7.68
C GLN A 132 -14.49 -2.20 7.50
N GLY A 133 -14.02 -1.96 6.28
CA GLY A 133 -13.14 -0.83 5.98
C GLY A 133 -13.76 0.51 6.41
N GLU A 134 -15.08 0.65 6.27
CA GLU A 134 -15.83 1.81 6.78
C GLU A 134 -15.83 1.88 8.32
N GLN A 135 -15.91 0.75 9.01
CA GLN A 135 -15.92 0.70 10.48
C GLN A 135 -14.54 1.03 11.09
N ALA A 136 -13.43 0.68 10.43
CA ALA A 136 -12.08 1.04 10.87
C ALA A 136 -11.82 2.55 10.69
N VAL A 137 -12.28 3.14 9.58
CA VAL A 137 -12.23 4.59 9.33
C VAL A 137 -13.11 5.35 10.33
N GLU A 138 -14.29 4.83 10.64
CA GLU A 138 -15.19 5.41 11.65
C GLU A 138 -14.62 5.33 13.08
N LYS A 139 -13.93 4.23 13.41
CA LYS A 139 -13.28 4.04 14.71
C LYS A 139 -12.05 4.95 14.87
N ALA A 140 -11.28 5.17 13.80
CA ALA A 140 -10.17 6.12 13.78
C ALA A 140 -10.66 7.57 13.94
N LYS A 141 -11.77 7.95 13.28
CA LYS A 141 -12.42 9.27 13.47
C LYS A 141 -12.86 9.51 14.91
N LYS A 142 -13.42 8.50 15.59
CA LYS A 142 -13.84 8.63 17.00
C LYS A 142 -12.68 8.76 17.98
N SER A 143 -11.50 8.25 17.64
CA SER A 143 -10.31 8.32 18.50
C SER A 143 -9.52 9.63 18.35
N GLN A 144 -9.74 10.41 17.30
CA GLN A 144 -9.08 11.72 17.10
C GLN A 144 -9.89 12.90 17.67
N ILE A 145 -11.11 12.65 18.16
CA ILE A 145 -12.03 13.65 18.73
C ILE A 145 -12.17 13.48 20.26
N ALA A 146 -11.51 12.48 20.85
CA ALA A 146 -11.51 12.20 22.29
C ALA A 146 -10.21 12.65 22.95
#